data_AF-A0A6C0PCA8-F1
#
_entry.id   AF-A0A6C0PCA8-F1
#
_cell.length_a   1.000
_cell.length_b   1.000
_cell.length_c   1.000
_cell.angle_alpha   90.00
_cell.angle_beta   90.00
_cell.angle_gamma   90.00
#
_symmetry.space_group_name_H-M   'P 1'
#
loop_
_entity.id
_entity.type
_entity.pdbx_description
1 polymer ?
#
loop_
_entity_poly.entity_id
_entity_poly.type
_entity_poly.pdbx_seq_one_letter_code
_entity_poly.pdbx_strand_id
1 'polypeptide(L)'
;MNYRQDNWPYELDCIRKGITGEEGYLTDISRHYTDDRLEMRGFDRTDIACAILTGIIVEGYSPEANRVRSSRSSGLVAPSRCILGRSLKGEWFIVVVGLVSTRNFHVITCTQTSYRHQQMIAKLENNLGEQ
;
A
#
# COMPACT_ATOMS: atom_id res chain seq x y z
N MET A 1 -3.02 -6.88 13.72
CA MET A 1 -1.74 -6.70 12.99
C MET A 1 -1.44 -5.22 12.93
N ASN A 2 -0.79 -4.70 13.97
CA ASN A 2 -0.63 -3.25 14.17
C ASN A 2 0.84 -2.91 14.47
N TYR A 3 1.76 -3.56 13.75
CA TYR A 3 3.18 -3.38 14.02
C TYR A 3 3.57 -1.91 13.84
N ARG A 4 4.04 -1.29 14.94
CA ARG A 4 4.43 0.13 15.03
C ARG A 4 3.36 1.10 14.52
N GLN A 5 2.11 0.88 14.93
CA GLN A 5 0.97 1.69 14.49
C GLN A 5 1.15 3.19 14.74
N ASP A 6 1.81 3.57 15.83
CA ASP A 6 2.08 4.98 16.17
C ASP A 6 2.92 5.69 15.11
N ASN A 7 3.72 4.94 14.34
CA ASN A 7 4.56 5.50 13.28
C ASN A 7 3.85 5.61 11.93
N TRP A 8 2.66 5.03 11.77
CA TRP A 8 2.01 4.91 10.47
C TRP A 8 1.74 6.25 9.78
N PRO A 9 1.27 7.31 10.47
CA PRO A 9 1.09 8.62 9.82
C PRO A 9 2.38 9.16 9.22
N TYR A 10 3.49 9.05 9.95
CA TYR A 10 4.81 9.49 9.49
C TYR A 10 5.35 8.61 8.34
N GLU A 11 5.22 7.29 8.47
CA GLU A 11 5.64 6.36 7.42
C GLU A 11 4.85 6.57 6.12
N LEU A 12 3.54 6.83 6.21
CA LEU A 12 2.70 7.13 5.06
C LEU A 12 3.13 8.44 4.38
N ASP A 13 3.43 9.48 5.14
CA ASP A 13 3.96 10.74 4.61
C ASP A 13 5.27 10.50 3.83
N CYS A 14 6.21 9.75 4.40
CA CYS A 14 7.46 9.41 3.72
C CYS A 14 7.22 8.62 2.41
N ILE A 15 6.30 7.66 2.42
CA ILE A 15 5.96 6.88 1.22
C ILE A 15 5.36 7.80 0.15
N ARG A 16 4.50 8.75 0.54
CA ARG A 16 3.90 9.74 -0.38
C ARG A 16 4.95 10.66 -0.99
N LYS A 17 5.89 11.16 -0.18
CA LYS A 17 7.06 11.90 -0.68
C LYS A 17 7.87 11.08 -1.68
N GLY A 18 8.01 9.77 -1.44
CA GLY A 18 8.65 8.86 -2.39
C GLY A 18 7.89 8.66 -3.71
N ILE A 19 6.56 8.86 -3.72
CA ILE A 19 5.74 8.85 -4.94
C ILE A 19 5.89 10.18 -5.71
N THR A 20 5.91 11.32 -5.00
CA THR A 20 6.03 12.64 -5.61
C THR A 20 7.47 13.04 -5.96
N GLY A 21 8.47 12.28 -5.49
CA GLY A 21 9.89 12.52 -5.74
C GLY A 21 10.48 13.63 -4.86
N GLU A 22 9.91 13.86 -3.68
CA GLU A 22 10.30 14.91 -2.76
C GLU A 22 11.38 14.46 -1.77
N GLU A 23 12.22 15.41 -1.34
CA GLU A 23 13.18 15.27 -0.22
C GLU A 23 14.14 14.05 -0.33
N GLY A 24 14.34 13.52 -1.54
CA GLY A 24 15.17 12.35 -1.79
C GLY A 24 14.56 11.02 -1.31
N TYR A 25 13.26 10.98 -1.08
CA TYR A 25 12.52 9.73 -0.88
C TYR A 25 12.24 9.06 -2.23
N LEU A 26 12.18 7.73 -2.22
CA LEU A 26 11.91 6.94 -3.42
C LEU A 26 10.91 5.83 -3.10
N THR A 27 9.80 5.78 -3.84
CA THR A 27 8.87 4.66 -3.82
C THR A 27 8.89 3.97 -5.19
N ASP A 28 9.53 2.80 -5.27
CA ASP A 28 9.60 2.02 -6.49
C ASP A 28 8.32 1.19 -6.71
N ILE A 29 7.62 1.48 -7.81
CA ILE A 29 6.50 0.69 -8.31
C ILE A 29 7.02 -0.23 -9.40
N SER A 30 7.64 -1.36 -9.03
CA SER A 30 8.37 -2.24 -9.96
C SER A 30 7.59 -2.58 -11.25
N ARG A 31 8.30 -2.58 -12.39
CA ARG A 31 7.75 -2.96 -13.71
C ARG A 31 7.40 -4.45 -13.82
N HIS A 32 8.08 -5.31 -13.05
CA HIS A 32 7.74 -6.75 -13.02
C HIS A 32 6.34 -7.02 -12.45
N TYR A 33 5.76 -6.03 -11.73
CA TYR A 33 4.36 -6.07 -11.33
C TYR A 33 3.38 -5.81 -12.48
N THR A 34 3.86 -5.07 -13.47
CA THR A 34 3.10 -4.58 -14.63
C THR A 34 2.92 -5.73 -15.63
N ASP A 35 3.95 -6.53 -15.90
CA ASP A 35 3.87 -7.52 -16.98
C ASP A 35 3.18 -8.85 -16.60
N ASP A 36 3.33 -9.33 -15.35
CA ASP A 36 2.80 -10.65 -14.93
C ASP A 36 1.42 -10.60 -14.22
N ARG A 37 0.95 -9.42 -13.80
CA ARG A 37 -0.27 -9.29 -12.96
C ARG A 37 -1.30 -8.26 -13.43
N LEU A 38 -1.02 -7.46 -14.47
CA LEU A 38 -2.01 -6.54 -15.05
C LEU A 38 -3.26 -7.27 -15.53
N GLU A 39 -3.09 -8.47 -16.13
CA GLU A 39 -4.20 -9.28 -16.62
C GLU A 39 -5.13 -9.79 -15.52
N MET A 40 -4.63 -10.00 -14.29
CA MET A 40 -5.41 -10.62 -13.22
C MET A 40 -5.98 -9.65 -12.18
N ARG A 41 -5.51 -8.38 -12.11
CA ARG A 41 -5.88 -7.46 -11.01
C ARG A 41 -6.35 -6.08 -11.42
N GLY A 42 -6.15 -5.65 -12.68
CA GLY A 42 -6.81 -4.46 -13.24
C GLY A 42 -6.39 -3.08 -12.72
N PHE A 43 -5.34 -2.97 -11.90
CA PHE A 43 -4.82 -1.68 -11.40
C PHE A 43 -3.45 -1.38 -11.97
N ASP A 44 -3.28 -0.20 -12.57
CA ASP A 44 -2.02 0.23 -13.15
C ASP A 44 -1.14 1.02 -12.16
N ARG A 45 0.02 1.52 -12.63
CA ARG A 45 0.94 2.32 -11.82
C ARG A 45 0.30 3.62 -11.30
N THR A 46 -0.58 4.23 -12.09
CA THR A 46 -1.28 5.47 -11.75
C THR A 46 -2.32 5.22 -10.68
N ASP A 47 -3.05 4.11 -10.77
CA ASP A 47 -3.99 3.67 -9.73
C ASP A 47 -3.26 3.43 -8.40
N ILE A 48 -2.12 2.74 -8.44
CA ILE A 48 -1.30 2.49 -7.25
C ILE A 48 -0.82 3.80 -6.63
N ALA A 49 -0.30 4.74 -7.43
CA ALA A 49 0.12 6.04 -6.95
C ALA A 49 -1.06 6.82 -6.32
N CYS A 50 -2.22 6.84 -6.99
CA CYS A 50 -3.44 7.48 -6.48
C CYS A 50 -3.86 6.90 -5.12
N ALA A 51 -3.88 5.57 -5.00
CA ALA A 51 -4.24 4.89 -3.77
C ALA A 51 -3.26 5.18 -2.62
N ILE A 52 -1.96 5.33 -2.90
CA ILE A 52 -0.97 5.72 -1.88
C ILE A 52 -1.16 7.18 -1.44
N LEU A 53 -1.37 8.08 -2.39
CA LEU A 53 -1.51 9.52 -2.13
C LEU A 53 -2.77 9.83 -1.33
N THR A 54 -3.87 9.13 -1.61
CA THR A 54 -5.18 9.40 -1.00
C THR A 54 -5.57 8.43 0.12
N GLY A 55 -4.93 7.26 0.16
CA GLY A 55 -5.31 6.18 1.06
C GLY A 55 -4.77 6.30 2.48
N ILE A 56 -5.08 5.29 3.29
CA ILE A 56 -4.65 5.18 4.69
C ILE A 56 -4.02 3.81 4.95
N ILE A 57 -3.09 3.74 5.90
CA ILE A 57 -2.57 2.44 6.35
C ILE A 57 -3.63 1.76 7.22
N VAL A 58 -4.04 0.56 6.81
CA VAL A 58 -5.02 -0.27 7.53
C VAL A 58 -4.38 -1.46 8.24
N GLU A 59 -3.18 -1.88 7.82
CA GLU A 59 -2.43 -2.95 8.49
C GLU A 59 -0.92 -2.74 8.39
N GLY A 60 -0.20 -3.27 9.38
CA GLY A 60 1.26 -3.26 9.43
C GLY A 60 1.85 -4.58 9.92
N TYR A 61 2.91 -5.02 9.26
CA TYR A 61 3.59 -6.28 9.49
C TYR A 61 5.08 -6.06 9.79
N SER A 62 5.61 -6.85 10.73
CA SER A 62 7.05 -6.88 11.03
C SER A 62 7.80 -7.73 9.99
N PRO A 63 9.14 -7.63 9.93
CA PRO A 63 9.97 -8.51 9.09
C PRO A 63 9.71 -10.00 9.37
N GLU A 64 9.57 -10.38 10.64
CA GLU A 64 9.35 -11.77 11.08
C GLU A 64 8.00 -12.28 10.62
N ALA A 65 6.94 -11.47 10.78
CA ALA A 65 5.61 -11.80 10.26
C ALA A 65 5.62 -11.97 8.73
N ASN A 66 6.46 -11.21 8.03
CA ASN A 66 6.65 -11.34 6.59
C ASN A 66 7.47 -12.57 6.18
N ARG A 67 8.37 -13.10 7.03
CA ARG A 67 9.10 -14.37 6.76
C ARG A 67 8.18 -15.59 6.78
N VAL A 68 7.19 -15.59 7.67
CA VAL A 68 6.28 -16.74 7.86
C VAL A 68 5.19 -16.79 6.78
N ARG A 69 4.91 -15.66 6.11
CA ARG A 69 3.96 -15.64 4.99
C ARG A 69 4.57 -16.29 3.76
N SER A 70 4.12 -17.51 3.48
CA SER A 70 4.46 -18.40 2.37
C SER A 70 4.20 -17.86 0.95
N SER A 71 3.82 -16.58 0.78
CA SER A 71 3.30 -16.04 -0.50
C SER A 71 4.20 -15.03 -1.21
N ARG A 72 5.45 -14.80 -0.79
CA ARG A 72 6.29 -13.78 -1.44
C ARG A 72 7.28 -14.35 -2.45
N SER A 73 6.91 -14.18 -3.71
CA SER A 73 7.77 -14.24 -4.90
C SER A 73 8.97 -13.28 -4.82
N SER A 74 8.96 -12.26 -3.95
CA SER A 74 9.98 -11.19 -3.93
C SER A 74 11.12 -11.38 -2.94
N GLY A 75 11.09 -12.38 -2.05
CA GLY A 75 12.13 -12.59 -1.03
C GLY A 75 12.34 -11.43 -0.03
N LEU A 76 11.51 -10.37 -0.10
CA LEU A 76 11.71 -9.15 0.68
C LEU A 76 11.27 -9.33 2.15
N VAL A 77 12.25 -9.35 3.03
CA VAL A 77 12.10 -9.46 4.50
C VAL A 77 12.17 -8.08 5.16
N ALA A 78 11.41 -7.12 4.64
CA ALA A 78 11.26 -5.79 5.22
C ALA A 78 9.92 -5.69 5.97
N PRO A 79 9.76 -4.79 6.95
CA PRO A 79 8.43 -4.43 7.45
C PRO A 79 7.56 -3.96 6.27
N SER A 80 6.25 -4.18 6.35
CA SER A 80 5.34 -3.71 5.31
C SER A 80 4.07 -3.08 5.83
N ARG A 81 3.45 -2.24 4.99
CA ARG A 81 2.19 -1.54 5.24
C ARG A 81 1.18 -1.90 4.16
N CYS A 82 -0.04 -2.18 4.57
CA CYS A 82 -1.19 -2.29 3.68
C CYS A 82 -1.91 -0.96 3.68
N ILE A 83 -1.86 -0.26 2.55
CA ILE A 83 -2.53 1.01 2.32
C ILE A 83 -3.84 0.70 1.60
N LEU A 84 -4.97 1.08 2.21
CA LEU A 84 -6.29 1.06 1.58
C LEU A 84 -6.51 2.41 0.90
N GLY A 85 -6.68 2.39 -0.42
CA GLY A 85 -6.93 3.58 -1.22
C GLY A 85 -7.81 3.26 -2.42
N ARG A 86 -8.12 4.30 -3.20
CA ARG A 86 -8.95 4.19 -4.40
C ARG A 86 -8.10 4.24 -5.67
N SER A 87 -8.55 3.51 -6.68
CA SER A 87 -8.07 3.66 -8.06
C SER A 87 -8.56 4.99 -8.63
N LEU A 88 -8.06 5.38 -9.81
CA LEU A 88 -8.56 6.56 -10.51
C LEU A 88 -10.05 6.44 -10.88
N LYS A 89 -10.55 5.21 -11.00
CA LYS A 89 -11.97 4.91 -11.26
C LYS A 89 -12.82 4.84 -9.98
N GLY A 90 -12.21 5.05 -8.80
CA GLY A 90 -12.89 5.04 -7.51
C GLY A 90 -13.00 3.67 -6.84
N GLU A 91 -12.40 2.62 -7.40
CA GLU A 91 -12.45 1.27 -6.84
C GLU A 91 -11.49 1.14 -5.66
N TRP A 92 -11.97 0.58 -4.55
CA TRP A 92 -11.14 0.35 -3.38
C TRP A 92 -10.26 -0.89 -3.53
N PHE A 93 -8.98 -0.74 -3.23
CA PHE A 93 -8.02 -1.84 -3.21
C PHE A 93 -6.90 -1.60 -2.20
N ILE A 94 -6.10 -2.65 -1.95
CA ILE A 94 -4.99 -2.61 -1.02
C ILE A 94 -3.67 -2.58 -1.79
N VAL A 95 -2.82 -1.60 -1.48
CA VAL A 95 -1.42 -1.55 -1.88
C VAL A 95 -0.56 -1.98 -0.72
N VAL A 96 0.32 -2.96 -0.94
CA VAL A 96 1.27 -3.45 0.05
C VAL A 96 2.65 -2.88 -0.26
N VAL A 97 3.16 -2.05 0.64
CA VAL A 97 4.45 -1.37 0.51
C VAL A 97 5.45 -1.92 1.52
N GLY A 98 6.64 -2.27 1.06
CA GLY A 98 7.79 -2.65 1.89
C GLY A 98 8.64 -1.44 2.26
N LEU A 99 9.02 -1.36 3.53
CA LEU A 99 9.90 -0.32 4.08
C LEU A 99 11.36 -0.80 4.00
N VAL A 100 11.97 -0.70 2.81
CA VAL A 100 13.31 -1.24 2.52
C VAL A 100 14.40 -0.47 3.27
N SER A 101 14.26 0.85 3.35
CA SER A 101 15.07 1.72 4.20
C SER A 101 14.22 2.86 4.74
N THR A 102 14.83 3.82 5.44
CA THR A 102 14.15 5.03 5.91
C THR A 102 13.68 5.95 4.79
N ARG A 103 14.26 5.83 3.59
CA ARG A 103 13.93 6.68 2.42
C ARG A 103 13.53 5.91 1.16
N ASN A 104 13.76 4.60 1.14
CA ASN A 104 13.44 3.74 0.00
C ASN A 104 12.31 2.78 0.35
N PHE A 105 11.25 2.83 -0.45
CA PHE A 105 10.07 2.01 -0.34
C PHE A 105 9.86 1.24 -1.62
N HIS A 106 9.22 0.08 -1.51
CA HIS A 106 8.96 -0.77 -2.66
C HIS A 106 7.53 -1.26 -2.64
N VAL A 107 6.78 -1.06 -3.72
CA VAL A 107 5.45 -1.66 -3.85
C VAL A 107 5.63 -3.14 -4.12
N ILE A 108 5.16 -3.95 -3.18
CA ILE A 108 5.32 -5.41 -3.20
C ILE A 108 4.14 -6.07 -3.90
N THR A 109 2.91 -5.60 -3.64
CA THR A 109 1.71 -6.12 -4.29
C THR A 109 0.52 -5.19 -4.18
N CYS A 110 -0.39 -5.25 -5.13
CA CYS A 110 -1.77 -4.78 -4.98
C CYS A 110 -2.72 -5.98 -4.82
N THR A 111 -3.84 -5.83 -4.12
CA THR A 111 -4.88 -6.86 -4.01
C THR A 111 -6.26 -6.24 -3.83
N GLN A 112 -7.29 -6.94 -4.30
CA GLN A 112 -8.66 -6.57 -4.01
C GLN A 112 -8.91 -6.56 -2.49
N THR A 113 -9.90 -5.79 -2.10
CA THR A 113 -10.39 -5.76 -0.72
C THR A 113 -11.01 -7.11 -0.36
N SER A 114 -11.18 -7.35 0.94
CA SER A 114 -11.82 -8.57 1.46
C SER A 114 -12.89 -8.13 2.46
N TYR A 115 -13.71 -9.07 2.94
CA TYR A 115 -14.83 -8.77 3.83
C TYR A 115 -14.46 -7.86 5.02
N ARG A 116 -13.29 -8.08 5.64
CA ARG A 116 -12.82 -7.26 6.76
C ARG A 116 -12.56 -5.78 6.38
N HIS A 117 -12.20 -5.50 5.13
CA HIS A 117 -11.93 -4.15 4.66
C HIS A 117 -13.25 -3.40 4.33
N GLN A 118 -14.33 -4.12 4.01
CA GLN A 118 -15.64 -3.52 3.67
C GLN A 118 -16.19 -2.67 4.83
N GLN A 119 -16.03 -3.11 6.08
CA GLN A 119 -16.45 -2.34 7.25
C GLN A 119 -15.65 -1.04 7.42
N MET A 120 -14.37 -1.03 7.04
CA MET A 120 -13.54 0.17 7.07
C MET A 120 -13.93 1.12 5.94
N ILE A 121 -14.17 0.59 4.75
CA ILE A 121 -14.61 1.35 3.58
C ILE A 121 -15.93 2.06 3.86
N ALA A 122 -16.92 1.37 4.41
CA ALA A 122 -18.21 1.98 4.75
C ALA A 122 -18.05 3.19 5.70
N LYS A 123 -17.15 3.10 6.68
CA LYS A 123 -16.86 4.23 7.58
C LYS A 123 -16.19 5.39 6.83
N LEU A 124 -15.25 5.11 5.94
CA LEU A 124 -14.57 6.12 5.14
C LEU A 124 -15.52 6.82 4.16
N GLU A 125 -16.42 6.06 3.54
CA GLU A 125 -17.40 6.61 2.59
C GLU A 125 -18.46 7.47 3.29
N ASN A 126 -18.92 7.07 4.48
CA ASN A 126 -19.85 7.89 5.26
C ASN A 126 -19.21 9.22 5.68
N ASN A 127 -17.94 9.21 6.08
CA ASN A 127 -17.23 10.43 6.46
C ASN A 127 -16.97 11.38 5.26
N LEU A 128 -16.97 10.87 4.03
CA LEU A 128 -16.83 11.67 2.80
C LEU A 128 -18.17 12.25 2.32
N GLY A 129 -19.30 11.65 2.72
CA GLY A 129 -20.65 12.11 2.37
C GLY A 129 -21.20 13.21 3.29
N GLU A 130 -20.47 13.59 4.34
CA GLU A 130 -20.86 14.64 5.31
C GLU A 130 -20.17 15.99 5.04
N GLN A 131 -19.56 16.20 3.86
CA GLN A 131 -18.97 17.47 3.42
C GLN A 131 -19.79 18.17 2.36
#